data_AF-A0A523UC48-F1
#
_entry.id   AF-A0A523UC48-F1
#
_cell.length_a   1.000
_cell.length_b   1.000
_cell.length_c   1.000
_cell.angle_alpha   90.00
_cell.angle_beta   90.00
_cell.angle_gamma   90.00
#
_symmetry.space_group_name_H-M   'P 1'
#
loop_
_entity.id
_entity.type
_entity.pdbx_description
1 polymer ?
#
loop_
_entity_poly.entity_id
_entity_poly.type
_entity_poly.pdbx_seq_one_letter_code
_entity_poly.pdbx_strand_id
1 'polypeptide(L)'
;MSLFITFEGGEGCGKSTQARGLYRRLLKSGLPAILTHEPGGTPLGNDLRRWLKGEGEIDPLTELLLFNASRAHLVSQVIRPALDGGSIVICDRFYHSTIAYQGYGRGRGLGGIAAVYTLAAPGAG
;
A
#
# COMPACT_ATOMS: atom_id res chain seq x y z
N MET A 1 -6.46 15.69 -13.98
CA MET A 1 -5.08 15.24 -13.69
C MET A 1 -5.15 14.36 -12.47
N SER A 2 -4.77 13.09 -12.58
CA SER A 2 -4.68 12.17 -11.44
C SER A 2 -3.22 11.92 -11.09
N LEU A 3 -2.95 11.65 -9.82
CA LEU A 3 -1.59 11.43 -9.31
C LEU A 3 -1.64 10.41 -8.18
N PHE A 4 -0.73 9.45 -8.20
CA PHE A 4 -0.55 8.49 -7.12
C PHE A 4 0.73 8.81 -6.35
N ILE A 5 0.59 9.08 -5.04
CA ILE A 5 1.68 9.48 -4.15
C ILE A 5 1.79 8.47 -3.02
N THR A 6 2.97 7.87 -2.85
CA THR A 6 3.24 6.92 -1.78
C THR A 6 4.24 7.49 -0.77
N PHE A 7 3.96 7.36 0.52
CA PHE A 7 4.91 7.69 1.59
C PHE A 7 5.56 6.42 2.11
N GLU A 8 6.88 6.30 1.94
CA GLU A 8 7.68 5.11 2.29
C GLU A 8 8.77 5.43 3.32
N GLY A 9 9.26 4.40 4.02
CA GLY A 9 10.30 4.54 5.04
C GLY A 9 10.08 3.73 6.33
N GLY A 10 11.10 3.72 7.20
CA GLY A 10 11.13 2.96 8.45
C GLY A 10 10.06 3.35 9.47
N GLU A 11 9.91 2.58 10.55
CA GLU A 11 9.00 2.94 11.64
C GLU A 11 9.43 4.25 12.33
N GLY A 12 8.48 5.02 12.84
CA GLY A 12 8.75 6.27 13.54
C GLY A 12 9.18 7.48 12.68
N CYS A 13 9.49 7.32 11.39
CA CYS A 13 9.99 8.44 10.56
C CYS A 13 8.94 9.49 10.13
N GLY A 14 7.70 9.41 10.65
CA GLY A 14 6.69 10.46 10.44
C GLY A 14 5.83 10.35 9.17
N LYS A 15 5.88 9.23 8.43
CA LYS A 15 5.10 9.00 7.18
C LYS A 15 3.62 9.34 7.32
N SER A 16 2.94 8.77 8.31
CA SER A 16 1.50 9.00 8.53
C SER A 16 1.19 10.46 8.83
N THR A 17 2.11 11.17 9.49
CA THR A 17 1.98 12.61 9.76
C THR A 17 2.07 13.41 8.47
N GLN A 18 3.07 13.12 7.62
CA GLN A 18 3.27 13.81 6.35
C GLN A 18 2.15 13.50 5.34
N ALA A 19 1.73 12.25 5.22
CA ALA A 19 0.62 11.84 4.36
C ALA A 19 -0.68 12.57 4.73
N ARG A 20 -1.02 12.66 6.03
CA ARG A 20 -2.18 13.44 6.52
C ARG A 20 -1.99 14.94 6.32
N GLY A 21 -0.77 15.44 6.44
CA GLY A 21 -0.43 16.85 6.18
C GLY A 21 -0.72 17.23 4.72
N LEU A 22 -0.20 16.43 3.78
CA LEU A 22 -0.43 16.62 2.35
C LEU A 22 -1.91 16.50 2.01
N TYR A 23 -2.59 15.45 2.48
CA TYR A 23 -4.02 15.26 2.25
C TYR A 23 -4.85 16.49 2.63
N ARG A 24 -4.65 17.00 3.86
CA ARG A 24 -5.33 18.21 4.33
C ARG A 24 -4.99 19.44 3.49
N ARG A 25 -3.74 19.57 3.03
CA ARG A 25 -3.30 20.71 2.20
C ARG A 25 -3.96 20.69 0.82
N LEU A 26 -4.10 19.51 0.20
CA LEU A 26 -4.77 19.33 -1.09
C LEU A 26 -6.26 19.66 -1.01
N LEU A 27 -6.96 19.13 0.00
CA LEU A 27 -8.37 19.44 0.23
C LEU A 27 -8.61 20.93 0.44
N LYS A 28 -7.75 21.60 1.23
CA LYS A 28 -7.81 23.06 1.41
C LYS A 28 -7.57 23.86 0.12
N SER A 29 -6.89 23.25 -0.86
CA SER A 29 -6.67 23.83 -2.19
C SER A 29 -7.79 23.51 -3.18
N GLY A 30 -8.86 22.83 -2.77
CA GLY A 30 -9.95 22.42 -3.66
C GLY A 30 -9.56 21.28 -4.61
N LEU A 31 -8.46 20.57 -4.34
CA LEU A 31 -8.03 19.43 -5.15
C LEU A 31 -8.64 18.14 -4.59
N PRO A 32 -9.39 17.36 -5.40
CA PRO A 32 -9.91 16.07 -4.99
C PRO A 32 -8.76 15.13 -4.62
N ALA A 33 -8.79 14.63 -3.40
CA ALA A 33 -7.77 13.71 -2.90
C ALA A 33 -8.41 12.64 -2.01
N ILE A 34 -7.77 11.47 -1.95
CA ILE A 34 -8.06 10.42 -0.98
C ILE A 34 -6.79 10.05 -0.22
N LEU A 35 -6.96 9.60 1.02
CA LEU A 35 -5.89 9.08 1.86
C LEU A 35 -6.17 7.62 2.20
N THR A 36 -5.22 6.73 1.92
CA THR A 36 -5.29 5.30 2.22
C THR A 36 -3.95 4.78 2.77
N HIS A 37 -3.85 3.49 3.08
CA HIS A 37 -2.64 2.86 3.62
C HIS A 37 -2.58 1.36 3.31
N GLU A 38 -1.36 0.79 3.31
CA GLU A 38 -1.14 -0.65 3.22
C GLU A 38 -0.39 -1.23 4.44
N PRO A 39 -0.67 -2.50 4.81
CA PRO A 39 -1.84 -3.28 4.38
C PRO A 39 -3.10 -2.67 5.01
N GLY A 40 -4.25 -2.73 4.32
CA GLY A 40 -5.50 -2.11 4.76
C GLY A 40 -6.21 -1.29 3.69
N GLY A 41 -6.90 -0.22 4.12
CA GLY A 41 -7.61 0.71 3.24
C GLY A 41 -8.93 0.19 2.65
N THR A 42 -9.32 -1.04 2.97
CA THR A 42 -10.61 -1.68 2.63
C THR A 42 -11.06 -2.59 3.77
N PRO A 43 -12.35 -2.97 3.87
CA PRO A 43 -12.80 -3.94 4.88
C PRO A 43 -11.99 -5.24 4.84
N LEU A 44 -11.86 -5.88 3.68
CA LEU A 44 -11.04 -7.08 3.50
C LEU A 44 -9.56 -6.82 3.82
N GLY A 45 -8.99 -5.73 3.32
CA GLY A 45 -7.60 -5.38 3.60
C GLY A 45 -7.32 -5.18 5.09
N ASN A 46 -8.28 -4.64 5.84
CA ASN A 46 -8.21 -4.49 7.29
C ASN A 46 -8.28 -5.82 8.03
N ASP A 47 -9.04 -6.79 7.52
CA ASP A 47 -9.08 -8.15 8.05
C ASP A 47 -7.74 -8.86 7.85
N LEU A 48 -7.21 -8.82 6.63
CA LEU A 48 -5.89 -9.36 6.30
C LEU A 48 -4.78 -8.70 7.14
N ARG A 49 -4.86 -7.38 7.37
CA ARG A 49 -3.94 -6.67 8.26
C ARG A 49 -3.99 -7.19 9.69
N ARG A 50 -5.15 -7.59 10.21
CA ARG A 50 -5.24 -8.17 11.56
C ARG A 50 -4.55 -9.53 11.61
N TRP A 51 -4.71 -10.36 10.58
CA TRP A 51 -4.00 -11.64 10.50
C TRP A 51 -2.49 -11.46 10.46
N LEU A 52 -2.01 -10.53 9.62
CA LEU A 52 -0.59 -10.18 9.51
C LEU A 52 0.03 -9.59 10.79
N LYS A 53 -0.80 -9.07 11.71
CA LYS A 53 -0.38 -8.55 13.01
C LYS A 53 -0.63 -9.50 14.18
N GLY A 54 -1.25 -10.65 13.92
CA GLY A 54 -1.55 -11.64 14.95
C GLY A 54 -0.28 -12.29 15.50
N GLU A 55 -0.43 -13.01 16.61
CA GLU A 55 0.68 -13.69 17.30
C GLU A 55 1.04 -15.05 16.69
N GLY A 56 0.30 -15.51 15.67
CA GLY A 56 0.56 -16.78 15.01
C GLY A 56 1.75 -16.72 14.05
N GLU A 57 2.52 -17.80 13.98
CA GLU A 57 3.58 -17.93 12.97
C GLU A 57 2.97 -18.03 11.58
N ILE A 58 3.33 -17.08 10.71
CA ILE A 58 2.96 -17.09 9.29
C ILE A 58 4.23 -17.36 8.50
N ASP A 59 4.22 -18.47 7.74
CA ASP A 59 5.28 -18.76 6.78
C ASP A 59 5.52 -17.53 5.89
N PRO A 60 6.78 -17.14 5.61
CA PRO A 60 7.04 -15.91 4.87
C PRO A 60 6.31 -15.83 3.52
N LEU A 61 5.97 -16.95 2.85
CA LEU A 61 5.33 -16.94 1.52
C LEU A 61 3.87 -16.57 1.68
N THR A 62 3.22 -17.18 2.67
CA THR A 62 1.88 -16.81 3.09
C THR A 62 1.83 -15.33 3.46
N GLU A 63 2.80 -14.82 4.23
CA GLU A 63 2.86 -13.39 4.56
C GLU A 63 2.90 -12.51 3.31
N LEU A 64 3.83 -12.80 2.39
CA LEU A 64 3.96 -12.08 1.11
C LEU A 64 2.67 -12.12 0.29
N LEU A 65 2.02 -13.28 0.21
CA LEU A 65 0.78 -13.45 -0.54
C LEU A 65 -0.38 -12.69 0.10
N LEU A 66 -0.49 -12.69 1.43
CA LEU A 66 -1.53 -11.93 2.16
C LEU A 66 -1.35 -10.41 2.01
N PHE A 67 -0.10 -9.92 2.05
CA PHE A 67 0.19 -8.52 1.73
C PHE A 67 -0.27 -8.16 0.30
N ASN A 68 0.07 -8.99 -0.68
CA ASN A 68 -0.30 -8.75 -2.06
C ASN A 68 -1.81 -8.94 -2.33
N ALA A 69 -2.49 -9.81 -1.61
CA ALA A 69 -3.95 -9.95 -1.66
C ALA A 69 -4.64 -8.68 -1.12
N SER A 70 -4.16 -8.14 0.00
CA SER A 70 -4.63 -6.86 0.55
C SER A 70 -4.44 -5.72 -0.45
N ARG A 71 -3.25 -5.65 -1.07
CA ARG A 71 -2.91 -4.68 -2.12
C ARG A 71 -3.81 -4.79 -3.35
N ALA A 72 -3.97 -5.99 -3.89
CA ALA A 72 -4.79 -6.20 -5.09
C ALA A 72 -6.22 -5.72 -4.90
N HIS A 73 -6.79 -6.03 -3.73
CA HIS A 73 -8.11 -5.57 -3.40
C HIS A 73 -8.15 -4.03 -3.24
N LEU A 74 -7.21 -3.43 -2.52
CA LEU A 74 -7.11 -1.96 -2.37
C LEU A 74 -6.98 -1.25 -3.73
N VAL A 75 -6.13 -1.76 -4.62
CA VAL A 75 -5.94 -1.20 -5.96
C VAL A 75 -7.23 -1.25 -6.75
N SER A 76 -7.91 -2.39 -6.76
CA SER A 76 -9.16 -2.58 -7.50
C SER A 76 -10.33 -1.74 -6.98
N GLN A 77 -10.47 -1.60 -5.66
CA GLN A 77 -11.65 -1.01 -5.04
C GLN A 77 -11.51 0.48 -4.74
N VAL A 78 -10.28 0.98 -4.58
CA VAL A 78 -10.04 2.34 -4.07
C VAL A 78 -9.10 3.11 -5.00
N ILE A 79 -7.89 2.59 -5.24
CA ILE A 79 -6.85 3.39 -5.93
C ILE A 79 -7.23 3.63 -7.38
N ARG A 80 -7.53 2.58 -8.14
CA ARG A 80 -7.83 2.70 -9.57
C ARG A 80 -9.10 3.53 -9.83
N PRO A 81 -10.25 3.27 -9.16
CA PRO A 81 -11.43 4.11 -9.34
C PRO A 81 -11.20 5.58 -9.01
N ALA A 82 -10.40 5.88 -7.97
CA ALA A 82 -10.09 7.27 -7.61
C ALA A 82 -9.21 7.97 -8.65
N LEU A 83 -8.20 7.28 -9.19
CA LEU A 83 -7.34 7.81 -10.24
C LEU A 83 -8.12 8.02 -11.54
N ASP A 84 -8.99 7.08 -11.91
CA ASP A 84 -9.85 7.19 -13.10
C ASP A 84 -10.85 8.34 -12.95
N GLY A 85 -11.33 8.60 -11.73
CA GLY A 85 -12.15 9.75 -11.37
C GLY A 85 -11.38 11.09 -11.26
N GLY A 86 -10.08 11.10 -11.57
CA GLY A 86 -9.27 12.32 -11.57
C GLY A 86 -8.83 12.81 -10.19
N SER A 87 -8.90 11.96 -9.16
CA SER A 87 -8.45 12.29 -7.80
C SER A 87 -6.96 12.04 -7.61
N ILE A 88 -6.37 12.74 -6.64
CA ILE A 88 -5.03 12.45 -6.13
C ILE A 88 -5.15 11.35 -5.07
N VAL A 89 -4.39 10.27 -5.20
CA VAL A 89 -4.35 9.19 -4.21
C VAL A 89 -3.08 9.31 -3.39
N ILE A 90 -3.22 9.42 -2.07
CA ILE A 90 -2.10 9.39 -1.13
C ILE A 90 -2.14 8.07 -0.36
N CYS A 91 -1.08 7.28 -0.42
CA CYS A 91 -0.98 6.00 0.29
C CYS A 91 0.19 5.99 1.27
N ASP A 92 -0.09 5.71 2.55
CA ASP A 92 0.93 5.45 3.56
C ASP A 92 1.39 3.98 3.45
N ARG A 93 2.62 3.79 2.94
CA ARG A 93 3.23 2.53 2.49
C ARG A 93 2.59 1.92 1.23
N PHE A 94 3.42 1.31 0.39
CA PHE A 94 3.02 0.57 -0.81
C PHE A 94 4.12 -0.46 -1.19
N TYR A 95 4.51 -0.52 -2.46
CA TYR A 95 5.43 -1.52 -3.01
C TYR A 95 6.81 -1.58 -2.33
N HIS A 96 7.40 -0.43 -2.01
CA HIS A 96 8.79 -0.38 -1.55
C HIS A 96 8.94 -0.91 -0.13
N SER A 97 7.89 -0.79 0.70
CA SER A 97 7.82 -1.51 1.98
C SER A 97 7.89 -3.03 1.77
N THR A 98 7.24 -3.59 0.74
CA THR A 98 7.31 -5.05 0.48
C THR A 98 8.70 -5.51 0.04
N ILE A 99 9.42 -4.73 -0.77
CA ILE A 99 10.81 -5.07 -1.14
C ILE A 99 11.74 -5.05 0.09
N ALA A 100 11.63 -4.01 0.93
CA ALA A 100 12.51 -3.85 2.08
C ALA A 100 12.33 -4.98 3.11
N TYR A 101 11.09 -5.30 3.47
CA TYR A 101 10.83 -6.28 4.53
C TYR A 101 10.87 -7.73 4.03
N GLN A 102 10.25 -8.04 2.88
CA GLN A 102 10.14 -9.41 2.40
C GLN A 102 11.29 -9.81 1.44
N GLY A 103 11.93 -8.85 0.77
CA GLY A 103 13.10 -9.11 -0.07
C GLY A 103 14.37 -9.16 0.77
N TYR A 104 14.80 -8.00 1.27
CA TYR A 104 16.06 -7.88 2.02
C TYR A 104 15.97 -8.46 3.44
N GLY A 105 14.84 -8.29 4.13
CA GLY A 105 14.66 -8.78 5.51
C GLY A 105 14.46 -10.29 5.67
N ARG A 106 14.02 -11.00 4.62
CA ARG A 106 13.72 -12.46 4.66
C ARG A 106 14.41 -13.30 3.58
N GLY A 107 15.44 -12.75 2.92
CA GLY A 107 16.36 -13.52 2.07
C GLY A 107 15.74 -14.10 0.79
N ARG A 108 14.73 -13.44 0.20
CA ARG A 108 14.07 -13.93 -1.01
C ARG A 108 14.62 -13.33 -2.29
N GLY A 109 14.70 -14.17 -3.33
CA GLY A 109 15.06 -13.73 -4.68
C GLY A 109 14.12 -12.64 -5.19
N LEU A 110 14.68 -11.47 -5.51
CA LEU A 110 13.94 -10.25 -5.89
C LEU A 110 13.00 -10.48 -7.09
N GLY A 111 13.33 -11.42 -7.98
CA GLY A 111 12.51 -11.74 -9.16
C GLY A 111 11.12 -12.29 -8.82
N GLY A 112 10.99 -13.13 -7.79
CA GLY A 112 9.69 -13.68 -7.38
C GLY A 112 8.77 -12.63 -6.75
N ILE A 113 9.35 -11.71 -5.98
CA ILE A 113 8.60 -10.61 -5.33
C ILE A 113 8.08 -9.63 -6.39
N ALA A 114 8.89 -9.31 -7.39
CA ALA A 114 8.48 -8.46 -8.50
C ALA A 114 7.31 -9.07 -9.29
N ALA A 115 7.37 -10.37 -9.61
CA ALA A 115 6.28 -11.04 -10.34
C ALA A 115 4.95 -11.02 -9.59
N VAL A 116 4.96 -11.33 -8.29
CA VAL A 116 3.74 -11.30 -7.46
C VAL A 116 3.20 -9.86 -7.32
N TYR A 117 4.08 -8.86 -7.22
CA TYR A 117 3.67 -7.46 -7.21
C TYR A 117 2.98 -7.04 -8.51
N THR A 118 3.57 -7.36 -9.66
CA THR A 118 2.99 -7.01 -10.97
C THR A 118 1.57 -7.56 -11.12
N LEU A 119 1.31 -8.76 -10.60
CA LEU A 119 -0.03 -9.34 -10.59
C LEU A 119 -0.99 -8.62 -9.63
N ALA A 120 -0.50 -8.16 -8.48
CA ALA A 120 -1.31 -7.51 -7.45
C ALA A 120 -1.61 -6.04 -7.75
N ALA A 121 -0.73 -5.33 -8.45
CA ALA A 121 -0.89 -3.90 -8.72
C ALA A 121 -0.56 -3.54 -10.19
N PRO A 122 -1.28 -4.11 -11.18
CA PRO A 122 -0.97 -3.86 -12.57
C PRO A 122 -1.17 -2.37 -12.93
N GLY A 123 -0.11 -1.72 -13.40
CA GLY A 123 -0.13 -0.33 -13.85
C GLY A 123 -0.17 0.72 -12.74
N ALA A 124 -0.01 0.33 -11.47
CA ALA A 124 0.39 1.26 -10.42
C ALA A 124 1.92 1.35 -10.49
N GLY A 125 2.44 2.54 -10.85
CA GLY A 125 3.85 2.80 -11.15
C GLY A 125 4.85 2.25 -10.14
#